data_AF-A0A5N5TF48-F1
#
_entry.id   AF-A0A5N5TF48-F1
#
_cell.length_a   1.000
_cell.length_b   1.000
_cell.length_c   1.000
_cell.angle_alpha   90.00
_cell.angle_beta   90.00
_cell.angle_gamma   90.00
#
_symmetry.space_group_name_H-M   'P 1'
#
loop_
_entity.id
_entity.type
_entity.pdbx_description
1 polymer ?
#
loop_
_entity_poly.entity_id
_entity_poly.type
_entity_poly.pdbx_seq_one_letter_code
_entity_poly.pdbx_strand_id
1 'polypeptide(L)'
;MFLLIVKEASIEDDPNDDSVQTSLPKSYLRAYKLLPIDPFSCIHGPTTKVDALDTIDSQLSGKRKGPPTKNDPTSKRIKAPAYFLREVAQVVAMCDHIYPLAHVGYELQQLGVRTGNIQVEEGGVGLVLRLIDLPSSADISSSTLKTLTKHLLSGSLRTTVMLKFNSPQYYMSNKSLVMEYVFTNCPLTSLSPRETGNRRPVIFTYETPTPDSVQKTVQAILSDWISISKLYELVLVFAKYYNHSVDPSTGGSSLNFLNGVGSGLKILSEIVKIRSYNYRSITLSYGPSYDAYVIVKYNVEKKKFILNFGMTGTGVWATNAHTLLGPQLEELLNMHGETSLVQISFLLHYTYHPLLALSKLQPTLHPGAIDKCHHPIQIFTVIASSPTRVRIFYRNIYCLEVDFLPNGLVSIRDGAFSSFQMSRAIEEFTPIKGLKAFLSKYVDESAIQ
;
A
#
# COMPACT_ATOMS: atom_id res chain seq x y z
N MET A 1 13.13 26.96 27.82
CA MET A 1 13.42 25.63 28.42
C MET A 1 13.99 24.74 27.32
N PHE A 2 14.77 23.70 27.63
CA PHE A 2 15.26 22.76 26.62
C PHE A 2 14.91 21.33 27.00
N LEU A 3 14.55 20.53 26.00
CA LEU A 3 14.43 19.08 26.12
C LEU A 3 15.69 18.44 25.56
N LEU A 4 16.45 17.79 26.44
CA LEU A 4 17.59 16.97 26.07
C LEU A 4 17.10 15.57 25.71
N ILE A 5 17.31 15.17 24.47
CA ILE A 5 16.98 13.83 24.01
C ILE A 5 18.23 12.96 24.15
N VAL A 6 18.03 11.85 24.84
CA VAL A 6 19.06 10.87 25.17
C VAL A 6 18.69 9.50 24.63
N LYS A 7 19.70 8.70 24.30
CA LYS A 7 19.57 7.28 23.97
C LYS A 7 20.46 6.49 24.92
N GLU A 8 20.03 5.31 25.36
CA GLU A 8 20.93 4.38 26.02
C GLU A 8 21.99 3.90 25.02
N ALA A 9 23.24 3.95 25.43
CA ALA A 9 24.39 3.52 24.66
C ALA A 9 25.29 2.66 25.54
N SER A 10 25.88 1.62 24.95
CA SER A 10 26.95 0.86 25.58
C SER A 10 28.30 1.21 24.94
N ILE A 11 29.38 1.00 25.69
CA ILE A 11 30.76 1.10 25.19
C ILE A 11 31.00 0.08 24.06
N GLU A 12 30.20 -1.00 23.99
CA GLU A 12 30.30 -2.07 23.00
C GLU A 12 29.64 -1.73 21.64
N ASP A 13 28.77 -0.71 21.57
CA ASP A 13 27.98 -0.41 20.36
C ASP A 13 28.79 0.30 19.26
N ASP A 14 29.85 1.04 19.61
CA ASP A 14 30.73 1.72 18.66
C ASP A 14 32.19 1.81 19.18
N PRO A 15 33.03 0.79 18.93
CA PRO A 15 34.37 0.69 19.51
C PRO A 15 35.38 1.72 18.97
N ASN A 16 35.02 2.51 17.95
CA ASN A 16 35.89 3.51 17.31
C ASN A 16 35.44 4.96 17.57
N ASP A 17 34.49 5.20 18.48
CA ASP A 17 34.03 6.55 18.80
C ASP A 17 34.95 7.22 19.84
N ASP A 18 35.84 8.10 19.38
CA ASP A 18 36.80 8.87 20.21
C ASP A 18 36.13 9.76 21.27
N SER A 19 34.80 9.96 21.20
CA SER A 19 34.04 10.70 22.22
C SER A 19 33.64 9.86 23.44
N VAL A 20 33.82 8.54 23.38
CA VAL A 20 33.43 7.59 24.44
C VAL A 20 34.57 7.44 25.44
N GLN A 21 34.43 8.07 26.61
CA GLN A 21 35.35 7.83 27.72
C GLN A 21 35.17 6.40 28.24
N THR A 22 36.21 5.57 28.08
CA THR A 22 36.25 4.16 28.51
C THR A 22 36.16 3.94 30.02
N SER A 23 36.08 5.01 30.81
CA SER A 23 35.91 5.01 32.27
C SER A 23 34.44 5.07 32.74
N LEU A 24 33.48 5.16 31.81
CA LEU A 24 32.04 5.24 32.13
C LEU A 24 31.42 3.86 32.45
N PRO A 25 30.28 3.81 33.16
CA PRO A 25 29.53 2.56 33.39
C PRO A 25 29.17 1.84 32.08
N LYS A 26 28.98 0.51 32.15
CA LYS A 26 28.72 -0.37 30.99
C LYS A 26 27.57 0.09 30.07
N SER A 27 26.59 0.81 30.61
CA SER A 27 25.61 1.57 29.85
C SER A 27 25.56 3.02 30.35
N TYR A 28 25.38 3.96 29.44
CA TYR A 28 25.24 5.39 29.71
C TYR A 28 24.20 6.02 28.79
N LEU A 29 23.72 7.20 29.15
CA LEU A 29 22.79 7.98 28.34
C LEU A 29 23.56 8.94 27.44
N ARG A 30 23.57 8.68 26.13
CA ARG A 30 24.18 9.57 25.14
C ARG A 30 23.18 10.64 24.72
N ALA A 31 23.51 11.89 25.01
CA ALA A 31 22.79 13.04 24.48
C ALA A 31 23.11 13.22 23.00
N TYR A 32 22.08 13.38 22.17
CA TYR A 32 22.28 13.55 20.72
C TYR A 32 21.45 14.69 20.11
N LYS A 33 20.44 15.21 20.83
CA LYS A 33 19.65 16.36 20.35
C LYS A 33 19.14 17.21 21.50
N LEU A 34 19.28 18.53 21.37
CA LEU A 34 18.71 19.51 22.28
C LEU A 34 17.60 20.25 21.54
N LEU A 35 16.36 20.14 22.01
CA LEU A 35 15.22 20.84 21.43
C LEU A 35 14.83 22.04 22.29
N PRO A 36 14.75 23.26 21.74
CA PRO A 36 14.16 24.38 22.45
C PRO A 36 12.67 24.12 22.65
N ILE A 37 12.22 24.25 23.89
CA ILE A 37 10.81 24.23 24.26
C ILE A 37 10.44 25.62 24.77
N ASP A 38 9.40 26.18 24.16
CA ASP A 38 8.73 27.37 24.66
C ASP A 38 7.75 26.96 25.77
N PRO A 39 8.03 27.30 27.05
CA PRO A 39 7.16 26.93 28.17
C PRO A 39 5.75 27.52 28.02
N PHE A 40 5.64 28.70 27.39
CA PHE A 40 4.36 29.35 27.18
C PHE A 40 3.46 28.53 26.27
N SER A 41 3.99 28.07 25.12
CA SER A 41 3.29 27.16 24.22
C SER A 41 2.93 25.79 24.82
N CYS A 42 3.61 25.35 25.89
CA CYS A 42 3.27 24.11 26.59
C CYS A 42 2.10 24.24 27.56
N ILE A 43 1.90 25.43 28.13
CA ILE A 43 0.88 25.71 29.15
C ILE A 43 -0.37 26.34 28.52
N HIS A 44 -0.19 27.08 27.43
CA HIS A 44 -1.23 27.81 26.73
C HIS A 44 -1.39 27.27 25.30
N GLY A 45 -2.56 26.70 25.01
CA GLY A 45 -2.95 26.34 23.64
C GLY A 45 -3.35 27.58 22.83
N PRO A 46 -3.51 27.45 21.51
CA PRO A 46 -3.84 28.58 20.63
C PRO A 46 -5.22 29.22 20.93
N THR A 47 -6.07 28.56 21.70
CA THR A 47 -7.38 29.07 22.15
C THR A 47 -7.40 29.44 23.63
N THR A 48 -6.28 29.33 24.35
CA THR A 48 -6.21 29.71 25.77
C THR A 48 -6.25 31.22 25.88
N LYS A 49 -7.31 31.76 26.48
CA LYS A 49 -7.36 33.19 26.84
C LYS A 49 -6.30 33.44 27.90
N VAL A 50 -5.32 34.27 27.57
CA VAL A 50 -4.32 34.73 28.52
C VAL A 50 -4.87 36.01 29.13
N ASP A 51 -5.51 35.89 30.29
CA ASP A 51 -5.90 37.07 31.06
C ASP A 51 -4.61 37.74 31.56
N ALA A 52 -4.38 38.98 31.16
CA ALA A 52 -3.16 39.76 31.44
C ALA A 52 -2.91 40.04 32.94
N LEU A 53 -3.70 39.46 33.84
CA LEU A 53 -3.64 39.63 35.30
C LEU A 53 -2.84 38.53 36.01
N ASP A 54 -2.60 37.37 35.37
CA ASP A 54 -1.92 36.25 36.04
C ASP A 54 -0.39 36.38 36.12
N THR A 55 0.19 37.42 35.50
CA THR A 55 1.66 37.54 35.38
C THR A 55 2.33 38.39 36.46
N ILE A 56 1.62 39.02 37.41
CA ILE A 56 2.27 39.93 38.38
C ILE A 56 1.82 39.76 39.86
N ASP A 57 0.62 39.28 40.17
CA ASP A 57 0.08 39.47 41.54
C ASP A 57 0.16 38.27 42.50
N SER A 58 0.71 37.12 42.10
CA SER A 58 0.69 35.92 42.96
C SER A 58 1.87 35.78 43.93
N GLN A 59 2.84 36.71 43.97
CA GLN A 59 3.96 36.62 44.93
C GLN A 59 4.20 37.79 45.89
N LEU A 60 3.57 38.96 45.76
CA LEU A 60 3.82 40.06 46.69
C LEU A 60 2.58 40.91 46.93
N SER A 61 1.66 40.47 47.79
CA SER A 61 0.69 41.37 48.40
C SER A 61 0.45 41.05 49.86
N GLY A 62 1.28 41.68 50.69
CA GLY A 62 1.07 41.79 52.12
C GLY A 62 -0.10 42.74 52.41
N LYS A 63 -1.04 42.25 53.22
CA LYS A 63 -1.94 42.98 54.15
C LYS A 63 -2.55 44.31 53.63
N ARG A 64 -3.85 44.27 53.30
CA ARG A 64 -4.87 45.17 53.86
C ARG A 64 -6.28 44.60 53.57
N LYS A 65 -6.98 44.17 54.63
CA LYS A 65 -8.40 43.77 54.59
C LYS A 65 -9.28 45.02 54.53
N GLY A 66 -10.11 45.14 53.50
CA GLY A 66 -11.33 45.96 53.51
C GLY A 66 -12.54 45.10 53.93
N PRO A 67 -13.65 45.71 54.40
CA PRO A 67 -14.78 44.98 54.95
C PRO A 67 -15.58 44.24 53.85
N PRO A 68 -16.21 43.09 54.15
CA PRO A 68 -16.84 42.25 53.14
C PRO A 68 -18.23 42.79 52.79
N THR A 69 -18.46 43.02 51.50
CA THR A 69 -19.81 43.13 50.93
C THR A 69 -20.45 41.74 50.89
N LYS A 70 -21.56 41.57 51.60
CA LYS A 70 -22.38 40.35 51.60
C LYS A 70 -23.01 40.19 50.21
N ASN A 71 -22.51 39.26 49.39
CA ASN A 71 -23.27 38.41 48.45
C ASN A 71 -22.43 37.73 47.36
N ASP A 72 -21.11 37.69 47.45
CA ASP A 72 -20.34 36.77 46.59
C ASP A 72 -20.31 35.36 47.18
N PRO A 73 -20.58 34.30 46.39
CA PRO A 73 -20.37 32.94 46.85
C PRO A 73 -18.90 32.80 47.21
N THR A 74 -18.62 32.51 48.48
CA THR A 74 -17.27 32.27 48.99
C THR A 74 -16.58 31.28 48.07
N SER A 75 -15.56 31.74 47.32
CA SER A 75 -14.77 30.83 46.50
C SER A 75 -14.22 29.78 47.46
N LYS A 76 -14.70 28.54 47.32
CA LYS A 76 -14.11 27.43 48.04
C LYS A 76 -12.67 27.41 47.56
N ARG A 77 -11.74 27.85 48.41
CA ARG A 77 -10.30 27.71 48.18
C ARG A 77 -10.07 26.25 47.86
N ILE A 78 -9.94 25.94 46.58
CA ILE A 78 -9.56 24.62 46.12
C ILE A 78 -8.21 24.39 46.79
N LYS A 79 -8.17 23.44 47.74
CA LYS A 79 -6.91 23.00 48.33
C LYS A 79 -6.13 22.37 47.18
N ALA A 80 -5.34 23.18 46.47
CA ALA A 80 -4.37 22.68 45.52
C ALA A 80 -3.48 21.69 46.31
N PRO A 81 -3.30 20.45 45.83
CA PRO A 81 -2.41 19.52 46.50
C PRO A 81 -1.04 20.20 46.65
N ALA A 82 -0.46 20.19 47.83
CA ALA A 82 0.78 20.91 48.14
C ALA A 82 2.00 20.49 47.27
N TYR A 83 1.83 19.48 46.41
CA TYR A 83 2.88 18.88 45.60
C TYR A 83 2.49 18.67 44.12
N PHE A 84 1.29 19.09 43.67
CA PHE A 84 0.91 18.94 42.25
C PHE A 84 1.18 20.24 41.49
N LEU A 85 2.32 20.27 40.79
CA LEU A 85 2.68 21.36 39.88
C LEU A 85 2.04 21.11 38.52
N ARG A 86 0.84 21.68 38.32
CA ARG A 86 0.05 21.53 37.08
C ARG A 86 0.86 21.87 35.82
N GLU A 87 1.65 22.95 35.88
CA GLU A 87 2.47 23.41 34.75
C GLU A 87 3.54 22.38 34.39
N VAL A 88 4.20 21.78 35.39
CA VAL A 88 5.18 20.72 35.17
C VAL A 88 4.50 19.48 34.57
N ALA A 89 3.31 19.12 35.05
CA ALA A 89 2.56 18.00 34.48
C ALA A 89 2.18 18.23 33.00
N GLN A 90 1.81 19.46 32.62
CA GLN A 90 1.52 19.82 31.23
C GLN A 90 2.77 19.77 30.36
N VAL A 91 3.90 20.28 30.86
CA VAL A 91 5.18 20.22 30.17
C VAL A 91 5.64 18.77 29.96
N VAL A 92 5.50 17.90 30.97
CA VAL A 92 5.80 16.47 30.86
C VAL A 92 4.90 15.80 29.82
N ALA A 93 3.60 16.06 29.85
CA ALA A 93 2.66 15.53 28.85
C ALA A 93 3.05 15.98 27.42
N MET A 94 3.49 17.23 27.26
CA MET A 94 3.95 17.74 25.97
C MET A 94 5.24 17.04 25.51
N CYS A 95 6.20 16.82 26.42
CA CYS A 95 7.40 16.03 26.13
C CYS A 95 7.07 14.63 25.63
N ASP A 96 6.05 13.95 26.20
CA ASP A 96 5.61 12.63 25.74
C ASP A 96 5.06 12.61 24.30
N HIS A 97 4.58 13.75 23.79
CA HIS A 97 4.12 13.90 22.41
C HIS A 97 5.26 14.32 21.46
N ILE A 98 6.21 15.14 21.94
CA ILE A 98 7.40 15.57 21.19
C ILE A 98 8.35 14.38 20.99
N TYR A 99 8.52 13.57 22.02
CA TYR A 99 9.49 12.47 22.09
C TYR A 99 9.51 11.57 20.85
N PRO A 100 8.40 10.91 20.45
CA PRO A 100 8.43 10.00 19.29
C PRO A 100 8.73 10.71 17.97
N LEU A 101 8.20 11.93 17.78
CA LEU A 101 8.45 12.74 16.58
C LEU A 101 9.91 13.17 16.50
N ALA A 102 10.53 13.49 17.63
CA ALA A 102 11.90 13.96 17.67
C ALA A 102 12.92 12.85 17.37
N HIS A 103 12.68 11.65 17.90
CA HIS A 103 13.48 10.45 17.59
C HIS A 103 13.37 10.09 16.09
N VAL A 104 12.16 10.03 15.55
CA VAL A 104 11.94 9.73 14.12
C VAL A 104 12.55 10.81 13.22
N GLY A 105 12.37 12.08 13.57
CA GLY A 105 12.95 13.19 12.80
C GLY A 105 14.48 13.19 12.81
N TYR A 106 15.11 12.82 13.94
CA TYR A 106 16.56 12.67 14.01
C TYR A 106 17.07 11.51 13.14
N GLU A 107 16.46 10.33 13.25
CA GLU A 107 16.84 9.15 12.43
C GLU A 107 16.62 9.40 10.93
N LEU A 108 15.53 10.08 10.54
CA LEU A 108 15.31 10.51 9.16
C LEU A 108 16.43 11.44 8.66
N GLN A 109 16.88 12.36 9.50
CA GLN A 109 17.97 13.28 9.18
C GLN A 109 19.31 12.54 9.00
N GLN A 110 19.57 11.52 9.83
CA GLN A 110 20.75 10.65 9.68
C GLN A 110 20.76 9.90 8.34
N LEU A 111 19.57 9.52 7.84
CA LEU A 111 19.39 8.90 6.53
C LEU A 111 19.30 9.93 5.38
N GLY A 112 19.61 11.20 5.63
CA GLY A 112 19.65 12.26 4.62
C GLY A 112 18.29 12.84 4.23
N VAL A 113 17.20 12.50 4.94
CA VAL A 113 15.87 13.06 4.71
C VAL A 113 15.71 14.36 5.48
N ARG A 114 15.37 15.45 4.78
CA ARG A 114 15.23 16.77 5.42
C ARG A 114 13.88 16.89 6.10
N THR A 115 13.89 17.06 7.42
CA THR A 115 12.69 17.31 8.22
C THR A 115 12.65 18.75 8.71
N GLY A 116 11.47 19.34 8.79
CA GLY A 116 11.25 20.61 9.48
C GLY A 116 11.31 20.46 11.00
N ASN A 117 11.06 21.56 11.70
CA ASN A 117 10.90 21.53 13.15
C ASN A 117 9.51 20.97 13.52
N ILE A 118 9.42 20.42 14.74
CA ILE A 118 8.14 20.02 15.33
C ILE A 118 7.34 21.29 15.61
N GLN A 119 6.09 21.33 15.15
CA GLN A 119 5.20 22.47 15.27
C GLN A 119 3.86 22.04 15.86
N VAL A 120 3.14 22.99 16.44
CA VAL A 120 1.72 22.79 16.82
C VAL A 120 0.88 22.80 15.54
N GLU A 121 0.00 21.82 15.42
CA GLU A 121 -0.90 21.66 14.28
C GLU A 121 -1.90 22.82 14.17
N GLU A 122 -2.33 23.15 12.95
CA GLU A 122 -3.40 24.12 12.72
C GLU A 122 -4.69 23.64 13.42
N GLY A 123 -5.17 24.42 14.39
CA GLY A 123 -6.29 24.05 15.27
C GLY A 123 -5.88 23.67 16.69
N GLY A 124 -4.58 23.52 16.98
CA GLY A 124 -4.08 23.40 18.36
C GLY A 124 -4.29 22.05 19.04
N VAL A 125 -4.69 21.03 18.28
CA VAL A 125 -5.09 19.73 18.85
C VAL A 125 -3.91 18.75 18.96
N GLY A 126 -2.80 19.01 18.26
CA GLY A 126 -1.66 18.09 18.21
C GLY A 126 -0.35 18.70 17.78
N LEU A 127 0.67 17.84 17.68
CA LEU A 127 2.00 18.16 17.17
C LEU A 127 2.22 17.50 15.82
N VAL A 128 2.92 18.20 14.94
CA VAL A 128 3.25 17.76 13.59
C VAL A 128 4.73 17.96 13.29
N LEU A 129 5.35 16.94 12.70
CA LEU A 129 6.66 17.02 12.06
C LEU A 129 6.45 17.02 10.54
N ARG A 130 6.89 18.06 9.83
CA ARG A 130 6.78 18.13 8.36
C ARG A 130 8.03 17.60 7.69
N LEU A 131 7.87 16.82 6.63
CA LEU A 131 8.97 16.46 5.74
C LEU A 131 9.14 17.57 4.70
N ILE A 132 10.38 18.04 4.54
CA ILE A 132 10.74 19.07 3.56
C ILE A 132 11.09 18.41 2.23
N ASP A 133 11.81 17.30 2.30
CA ASP A 133 12.23 16.54 1.14
C ASP A 133 12.07 15.05 1.42
N LEU A 134 11.95 14.26 0.38
CA LEU A 134 11.85 12.81 0.45
C LEU A 134 13.04 12.18 -0.27
N PRO A 135 13.54 11.03 0.21
CA PRO A 135 14.77 10.48 -0.33
C PRO A 135 14.58 10.06 -1.78
N SER A 136 15.59 10.37 -2.60
CA SER A 136 15.70 9.84 -3.95
C SER A 136 16.07 8.36 -3.87
N SER A 137 15.19 7.49 -4.35
CA SER A 137 15.50 6.06 -4.49
C SER A 137 16.31 5.84 -5.77
N ALA A 138 17.45 5.14 -5.68
CA ALA A 138 18.35 4.89 -6.80
C ALA A 138 17.69 4.15 -7.99
N ASP A 139 16.65 3.36 -7.72
CA ASP A 139 16.03 2.48 -8.71
C ASP A 139 14.93 3.17 -9.56
N ILE A 140 14.61 4.45 -9.33
CA ILE A 140 13.45 5.12 -9.97
C ILE A 140 13.92 6.21 -10.93
N SER A 141 13.26 6.31 -12.08
CA SER A 141 13.54 7.36 -13.05
C SER A 141 13.40 8.77 -12.42
N SER A 142 14.44 9.60 -12.64
CA SER A 142 14.50 10.94 -12.04
C SER A 142 13.39 11.88 -12.52
N SER A 143 12.86 11.66 -13.72
CA SER A 143 11.70 12.37 -14.27
C SER A 143 10.40 12.03 -13.54
N THR A 144 10.22 10.75 -13.18
CA THR A 144 9.06 10.27 -12.44
C THR A 144 9.06 10.83 -11.02
N LEU A 145 10.20 10.78 -10.33
CA LEU A 145 10.33 11.37 -8.99
C LEU A 145 10.04 12.87 -9.00
N LYS A 146 10.58 13.62 -9.96
CA LYS A 146 10.27 15.07 -10.10
C LYS A 146 8.77 15.31 -10.29
N THR A 147 8.11 14.49 -11.10
CA THR A 147 6.66 14.61 -11.35
C THR A 147 5.86 14.26 -10.10
N LEU A 148 6.24 13.19 -9.38
CA LEU A 148 5.63 12.78 -8.12
C LEU A 148 5.77 13.86 -7.04
N THR A 149 6.97 14.40 -6.86
CA THR A 149 7.24 15.48 -5.89
C THR A 149 6.51 16.76 -6.25
N LYS A 150 6.37 17.09 -7.55
CA LYS A 150 5.55 18.24 -7.99
C LYS A 150 4.08 18.10 -7.60
N HIS A 151 3.57 16.86 -7.56
CA HIS A 151 2.20 16.56 -7.19
C HIS A 151 2.00 16.40 -5.68
N LEU A 152 3.07 16.17 -4.91
CA LEU A 152 3.03 16.11 -3.46
C LEU A 152 2.93 17.53 -2.87
N LEU A 153 1.82 17.82 -2.19
CA LEU A 153 1.64 19.09 -1.47
C LEU A 153 2.34 19.10 -0.11
N SER A 154 2.27 17.99 0.61
CA SER A 154 2.84 17.90 1.96
C SER A 154 3.04 16.45 2.40
N GLY A 155 4.16 16.18 3.07
CA GLY A 155 4.36 15.00 3.91
C GLY A 155 4.40 15.42 5.37
N SER A 156 3.53 14.87 6.21
CA SER A 156 3.47 15.23 7.63
C SER A 156 3.29 14.02 8.54
N LEU A 157 3.97 14.04 9.67
CA LEU A 157 3.96 12.98 10.68
C LEU A 157 3.30 13.52 11.95
N ARG A 158 2.32 12.78 12.48
CA ARG A 158 1.52 13.17 13.66
C ARG A 158 1.43 12.02 14.64
N THR A 159 1.33 12.34 15.92
CA THR A 159 1.02 11.33 16.95
C THR A 159 -0.47 11.37 17.24
N THR A 160 -1.17 10.26 17.04
CA THR A 160 -2.61 10.15 17.30
C THR A 160 -2.88 9.11 18.38
N VAL A 161 -3.92 9.33 19.18
CA VAL A 161 -4.37 8.36 20.17
C VAL A 161 -5.53 7.56 19.57
N MET A 162 -5.34 6.25 19.39
CA MET A 162 -6.45 5.38 18.96
C MET A 162 -7.15 4.79 20.18
N LEU A 163 -8.46 5.04 20.29
CA LEU A 163 -9.32 4.40 21.28
C LEU A 163 -9.71 3.02 20.74
N LYS A 164 -9.24 1.94 21.39
CA LYS A 164 -9.70 0.58 21.09
C LYS A 164 -10.98 0.31 21.87
N PHE A 165 -12.13 0.33 21.20
CA PHE A 165 -13.44 0.09 21.83
C PHE A 165 -13.72 -1.38 22.21
N ASN A 166 -12.88 -2.34 21.77
CA ASN A 166 -13.16 -3.79 21.88
C ASN A 166 -12.21 -4.58 22.80
N SER A 167 -11.43 -3.93 23.69
CA SER A 167 -10.57 -4.64 24.66
C SER A 167 -11.06 -4.41 26.11
N PRO A 168 -11.10 -5.43 26.99
CA PRO A 168 -11.47 -5.26 28.41
C PRO A 168 -10.54 -4.29 29.16
N GLN A 169 -9.35 -4.02 28.60
CA GLN A 169 -8.45 -2.97 29.08
C GLN A 169 -8.83 -1.62 28.47
N TYR A 170 -9.95 -1.07 28.96
CA TYR A 170 -10.55 0.21 28.57
C TYR A 170 -9.67 1.47 28.81
N TYR A 171 -8.40 1.32 29.21
CA TYR A 171 -7.54 2.42 29.62
C TYR A 171 -6.14 2.42 29.00
N MET A 172 -5.82 1.48 28.11
CA MET A 172 -4.53 1.50 27.41
C MET A 172 -4.69 2.22 26.07
N SER A 173 -4.50 3.54 26.09
CA SER A 173 -4.39 4.36 24.89
C SER A 173 -3.15 3.92 24.12
N ASN A 174 -3.30 3.15 23.04
CA ASN A 174 -2.18 2.92 22.14
C ASN A 174 -2.02 4.18 21.29
N LYS A 175 -1.01 4.99 21.63
CA LYS A 175 -0.52 6.04 20.76
C LYS A 175 -0.07 5.37 19.45
N SER A 176 -0.40 5.98 18.31
CA SER A 176 0.07 5.54 17.00
C SER A 176 0.66 6.73 16.26
N LEU A 177 1.70 6.45 15.49
CA LEU A 177 2.36 7.43 14.66
C LEU A 177 1.72 7.39 13.27
N VAL A 178 1.27 8.53 12.77
CA VAL A 178 0.54 8.62 11.51
C VAL A 178 1.34 9.47 10.53
N MET A 179 1.69 8.87 9.39
CA MET A 179 2.32 9.57 8.28
C MET A 179 1.27 9.85 7.20
N GLU A 180 1.07 11.13 6.89
CA GLU A 180 0.15 11.59 5.86
C GLU A 180 0.93 12.23 4.71
N TYR A 181 0.73 11.69 3.50
CA TYR A 181 1.15 12.31 2.25
C TYR A 181 -0.08 12.88 1.54
N VAL A 182 -0.10 14.18 1.26
CA VAL A 182 -1.20 14.83 0.55
C VAL A 182 -0.77 15.09 -0.88
N PHE A 183 -1.43 14.42 -1.84
CA PHE A 183 -1.18 14.63 -3.26
C PHE A 183 -2.26 15.49 -3.92
N THR A 184 -1.85 16.13 -5.01
CA THR A 184 -2.70 16.80 -6.00
C THR A 184 -2.54 16.12 -7.35
N ASN A 185 -3.52 16.30 -8.22
CA ASN A 185 -3.46 15.89 -9.63
C ASN A 185 -3.02 14.43 -9.83
N CYS A 186 -4.00 13.55 -9.80
CA CYS A 186 -3.77 12.15 -10.07
C CYS A 186 -3.73 11.88 -11.59
N PRO A 187 -2.76 11.09 -12.11
CA PRO A 187 -2.68 10.78 -13.54
C PRO A 187 -3.88 9.94 -14.04
N LEU A 188 -4.62 9.32 -13.12
CA LEU A 188 -5.76 8.47 -13.38
C LEU A 188 -7.02 8.95 -12.63
N THR A 189 -8.16 8.84 -13.30
CA THR A 189 -9.46 9.10 -12.68
C THR A 189 -10.01 7.80 -12.11
N SER A 190 -10.10 7.75 -10.78
CA SER A 190 -10.67 6.63 -10.04
C SER A 190 -12.21 6.72 -10.01
N LEU A 191 -12.87 5.57 -10.04
CA LEU A 191 -14.33 5.48 -9.82
C LEU A 191 -14.73 5.62 -8.34
N SER A 192 -13.77 5.57 -7.40
CA SER A 192 -14.04 5.70 -5.97
C SER A 192 -14.30 7.16 -5.59
N PRO A 193 -15.47 7.52 -5.03
CA PRO A 193 -15.80 8.91 -4.70
C PRO A 193 -14.92 9.50 -3.59
N ARG A 194 -14.29 8.66 -2.76
CA ARG A 194 -13.31 9.09 -1.74
C ARG A 194 -12.00 9.57 -2.37
N GLU A 195 -11.75 9.20 -3.62
CA GLU A 195 -10.52 9.48 -4.34
C GLU A 195 -10.70 10.57 -5.38
N THR A 196 -11.92 11.02 -5.73
CA THR A 196 -12.14 12.02 -6.79
C THR A 196 -11.86 13.47 -6.38
N GLY A 197 -11.45 13.72 -5.13
CA GLY A 197 -11.15 15.06 -4.63
C GLY A 197 -9.87 15.68 -5.20
N ASN A 198 -9.80 17.02 -5.15
CA ASN A 198 -8.61 17.81 -5.54
C ASN A 198 -7.40 17.57 -4.63
N ARG A 199 -7.65 17.18 -3.37
CA ARG A 199 -6.64 16.77 -2.39
C ARG A 199 -6.85 15.30 -2.06
N ARG A 200 -5.77 14.52 -2.09
CA ARG A 200 -5.81 13.08 -1.84
C ARG A 200 -4.83 12.72 -0.73
N PRO A 201 -5.31 12.61 0.53
CA PRO A 201 -4.47 12.18 1.63
C PRO A 201 -4.22 10.67 1.56
N VAL A 202 -2.97 10.28 1.75
CA VAL A 202 -2.49 8.90 1.80
C VAL A 202 -1.88 8.68 3.17
N ILE A 203 -2.59 7.93 4.02
CA ILE A 203 -2.32 7.86 5.47
C ILE A 203 -1.78 6.48 5.86
N PHE A 204 -0.54 6.43 6.34
CA PHE A 204 0.07 5.24 6.95
C PHE A 204 0.02 5.37 8.48
N THR A 205 -0.27 4.27 9.16
CA THR A 205 -0.27 4.21 10.62
C THR A 205 0.79 3.23 11.07
N TYR A 206 1.65 3.67 11.98
CA TYR A 206 2.71 2.90 12.61
C TYR A 206 2.49 2.85 14.11
N GLU A 207 3.05 1.84 14.75
CA GLU A 207 3.13 1.79 16.20
C GLU A 207 4.02 2.93 16.71
N THR A 208 3.74 3.44 17.92
CA THR A 208 4.56 4.51 18.49
C THR A 208 5.98 3.99 18.73
N PRO A 209 7.00 4.63 18.16
CA PRO A 209 8.36 4.12 18.24
C PRO A 209 8.92 4.26 19.66
N THR A 210 9.49 3.17 20.16
CA THR A 210 10.40 3.12 21.31
C THR A 210 11.85 3.34 20.82
N PRO A 211 12.82 3.71 21.69
CA PRO A 211 14.23 3.89 21.28
C PRO A 211 14.79 2.80 20.37
N ASP A 212 14.43 1.54 20.61
CA ASP A 212 14.95 0.39 19.89
C ASP A 212 14.19 0.10 18.58
N SER A 213 12.96 0.60 18.46
CA SER A 213 12.10 0.38 17.28
C SER A 213 12.01 1.59 16.34
N VAL A 214 12.64 2.72 16.69
CA VAL A 214 12.67 3.93 15.84
C VAL A 214 13.22 3.60 14.45
N GLN A 215 14.34 2.89 14.38
CA GLN A 215 14.98 2.54 13.10
C GLN A 215 14.07 1.70 12.22
N LYS A 216 13.38 0.70 12.79
CA LYS A 216 12.40 -0.12 12.06
C LYS A 216 11.23 0.71 11.54
N THR A 217 10.74 1.63 12.36
CA THR A 217 9.64 2.54 11.99
C THR A 217 10.05 3.48 10.86
N VAL A 218 11.25 4.04 10.93
CA VAL A 218 11.82 4.91 9.89
C VAL A 218 12.02 4.11 8.58
N GLN A 219 12.57 2.90 8.65
CA GLN A 219 12.69 2.02 7.50
C GLN A 219 11.34 1.66 6.88
N ALA A 220 10.29 1.46 7.69
CA ALA A 220 8.94 1.24 7.19
C ALA A 220 8.40 2.48 6.45
N ILE A 221 8.56 3.69 7.00
CA ILE A 221 8.20 4.96 6.35
C ILE A 221 8.89 5.11 4.99
N LEU A 222 10.19 4.81 4.94
CA LEU A 222 10.97 4.86 3.70
C LEU A 222 10.54 3.79 2.70
N SER A 223 10.24 2.59 3.17
CA SER A 223 9.73 1.50 2.33
C SER A 223 8.38 1.88 1.72
N ASP A 224 7.48 2.45 2.50
CA ASP A 224 6.19 2.93 2.01
C ASP A 224 6.34 4.01 0.94
N TRP A 225 7.30 4.93 1.09
CA TRP A 225 7.63 5.91 0.06
C TRP A 225 8.16 5.27 -1.23
N ILE A 226 9.04 4.26 -1.12
CA ILE A 226 9.54 3.50 -2.26
C ILE A 226 8.37 2.79 -2.99
N SER A 227 7.46 2.18 -2.23
CA SER A 227 6.28 1.50 -2.78
C SER A 227 5.38 2.46 -3.56
N ILE A 228 5.10 3.65 -3.01
CA ILE A 228 4.37 4.71 -3.71
C ILE A 228 5.08 5.10 -5.00
N SER A 229 6.38 5.34 -4.92
CA SER A 229 7.15 5.86 -6.05
C SER A 229 7.24 4.85 -7.19
N LYS A 230 7.46 3.56 -6.88
CA LYS A 230 7.47 2.47 -7.86
C LYS A 230 6.11 2.24 -8.50
N LEU A 231 5.04 2.29 -7.70
CA LEU A 231 3.69 2.18 -8.24
C LEU A 231 3.33 3.38 -9.12
N TYR A 232 3.75 4.58 -8.74
CA TYR A 232 3.50 5.80 -9.52
C TYR A 232 4.18 5.77 -10.88
N GLU A 233 5.41 5.23 -10.97
CA GLU A 233 6.13 5.01 -12.23
C GLU A 233 5.30 4.16 -13.20
N LEU A 234 4.84 3.00 -12.73
CA LEU A 234 3.99 2.10 -13.51
C LEU A 234 2.69 2.77 -13.97
N VAL A 235 2.05 3.52 -13.06
CA VAL A 235 0.77 4.19 -13.31
C VAL A 235 0.93 5.37 -14.27
N LEU A 236 2.03 6.11 -14.22
CA LEU A 236 2.29 7.25 -15.09
C LEU A 236 2.39 6.81 -16.56
N VAL A 237 3.07 5.69 -16.81
CA VAL A 237 3.17 5.10 -18.15
C VAL A 237 1.81 4.57 -18.60
N PHE A 238 1.12 3.81 -17.74
CA PHE A 238 -0.23 3.32 -18.04
C PHE A 238 -1.22 4.44 -18.36
N ALA A 239 -1.19 5.55 -17.62
CA ALA A 239 -2.06 6.70 -17.83
C ALA A 239 -1.90 7.34 -19.22
N LYS A 240 -0.69 7.35 -19.78
CA LYS A 240 -0.45 7.84 -21.15
C LYS A 240 -1.25 7.03 -22.16
N TYR A 241 -1.17 5.70 -22.07
CA TYR A 241 -1.90 4.79 -22.97
C TYR A 241 -3.40 4.75 -22.68
N TYR A 242 -3.82 4.93 -21.43
CA TYR A 242 -5.23 4.93 -21.04
C TYR A 242 -5.95 6.22 -21.47
N ASN A 243 -5.28 7.37 -21.36
CA ASN A 243 -5.86 8.67 -21.67
C ASN A 243 -5.72 9.06 -23.15
N HIS A 244 -4.76 8.50 -23.89
CA HIS A 244 -4.70 8.66 -25.35
C HIS A 244 -5.75 7.78 -26.03
N SER A 245 -6.99 8.28 -26.10
CA SER A 245 -7.92 7.90 -27.16
C SER A 245 -7.32 8.34 -28.49
N VAL A 246 -7.17 7.41 -29.42
CA VAL A 246 -6.72 7.67 -30.80
C VAL A 246 -7.47 8.87 -31.38
N ASP A 247 -6.74 9.94 -31.68
CA ASP A 247 -7.26 11.03 -32.51
C ASP A 247 -7.43 10.45 -33.92
N PRO A 248 -8.65 10.38 -34.50
CA PRO A 248 -8.89 9.68 -35.78
C PRO A 248 -8.13 10.28 -36.97
N SER A 249 -7.57 11.48 -36.82
CA SER A 249 -6.86 12.23 -37.86
C SER A 249 -5.37 11.92 -37.97
N THR A 250 -4.79 11.24 -36.98
CA THR A 250 -3.35 10.92 -36.98
C THR A 250 -3.23 9.40 -37.00
N GLY A 251 -3.06 8.82 -38.19
CA GLY A 251 -2.96 7.38 -38.46
C GLY A 251 -1.73 6.71 -37.84
N GLY A 252 -1.53 6.86 -36.53
CA GLY A 252 -0.43 6.31 -35.76
C GLY A 252 -0.90 5.13 -34.93
N SER A 253 -0.71 3.93 -35.46
CA SER A 253 -0.72 2.68 -34.70
C SER A 253 0.43 2.70 -33.68
N SER A 254 0.22 3.27 -32.50
CA SER A 254 1.26 3.35 -31.44
C SER A 254 1.31 2.14 -30.51
N LEU A 255 0.60 1.05 -30.84
CA LEU A 255 0.69 -0.24 -30.15
C LEU A 255 1.30 -1.33 -31.05
N ASN A 256 2.36 -0.99 -31.80
CA ASN A 256 3.14 -1.97 -32.59
C ASN A 256 3.96 -2.97 -31.73
N PHE A 257 3.81 -2.97 -30.40
CA PHE A 257 4.48 -3.94 -29.52
C PHE A 257 3.74 -5.29 -29.41
N LEU A 258 2.45 -5.34 -29.77
CA LEU A 258 1.72 -6.59 -29.96
C LEU A 258 1.76 -6.96 -31.46
N ASN A 259 2.96 -7.20 -31.99
CA ASN A 259 3.13 -7.77 -33.33
C ASN A 259 2.33 -9.08 -33.42
N GLY A 260 1.16 -9.04 -34.08
CA GLY A 260 0.28 -10.19 -34.28
C GLY A 260 -1.21 -9.96 -33.99
N VAL A 261 -1.61 -8.80 -33.46
CA VAL A 261 -3.04 -8.48 -33.26
C VAL A 261 -3.46 -7.42 -34.26
N GLY A 262 -4.13 -7.86 -35.33
CA GLY A 262 -4.61 -6.97 -36.39
C GLY A 262 -5.56 -5.87 -35.89
N SER A 263 -5.77 -4.87 -36.76
CA SER A 263 -6.68 -3.71 -36.84
C SER A 263 -7.96 -3.56 -35.96
N GLY A 264 -8.09 -4.23 -34.80
CA GLY A 264 -9.31 -4.26 -33.98
C GLY A 264 -9.09 -4.14 -32.47
N LEU A 265 -7.93 -3.62 -32.03
CA LEU A 265 -7.66 -3.42 -30.61
C LEU A 265 -8.64 -2.39 -30.03
N LYS A 266 -9.54 -2.87 -29.16
CA LYS A 266 -10.39 -2.02 -28.33
C LYS A 266 -9.54 -1.03 -27.54
N ILE A 267 -10.09 0.16 -27.32
CA ILE A 267 -9.41 1.21 -26.54
C ILE A 267 -9.20 0.66 -25.12
N LEU A 268 -8.04 0.93 -24.49
CA LEU A 268 -7.71 0.41 -23.16
C LEU A 268 -8.79 0.74 -22.11
N SER A 269 -9.45 1.89 -22.26
CA SER A 269 -10.56 2.35 -21.42
C SER A 269 -11.88 1.61 -21.62
N GLU A 270 -12.04 0.87 -22.71
CA GLU A 270 -13.17 -0.05 -22.95
C GLU A 270 -12.90 -1.41 -22.31
N ILE A 271 -11.63 -1.82 -22.29
CA ILE A 271 -11.21 -3.12 -21.81
C ILE A 271 -11.18 -3.16 -20.27
N VAL A 272 -10.67 -2.10 -19.66
CA VAL A 272 -10.45 -2.00 -18.22
C VAL A 272 -11.00 -0.68 -17.71
N LYS A 273 -11.60 -0.70 -16.52
CA LYS A 273 -11.95 0.49 -15.75
C LYS A 273 -11.08 0.60 -14.50
N ILE A 274 -10.74 1.83 -14.12
CA ILE A 274 -9.93 2.10 -12.92
C ILE A 274 -10.88 2.21 -11.72
N ARG A 275 -11.01 1.12 -10.96
CA ARG A 275 -11.90 1.07 -9.80
C ARG A 275 -11.41 1.93 -8.64
N SER A 276 -10.11 1.86 -8.35
CA SER A 276 -9.48 2.61 -7.27
C SER A 276 -8.00 2.80 -7.57
N TYR A 277 -7.47 3.99 -7.29
CA TYR A 277 -6.04 4.24 -7.22
C TYR A 277 -5.75 5.25 -6.10
N ASN A 278 -5.00 4.79 -5.10
CA ASN A 278 -4.77 5.51 -3.85
C ASN A 278 -3.28 5.62 -3.49
N TYR A 279 -2.40 5.58 -4.50
CA TYR A 279 -0.93 5.58 -4.36
C TYR A 279 -0.31 4.37 -3.65
N ARG A 280 -1.09 3.60 -2.87
CA ARG A 280 -0.65 2.31 -2.27
C ARG A 280 -0.90 1.14 -3.20
N SER A 281 -1.97 1.25 -3.99
CA SER A 281 -2.42 0.20 -4.90
C SER A 281 -3.24 0.80 -6.03
N ILE A 282 -3.21 0.14 -7.18
CA ILE A 282 -4.14 0.35 -8.28
C ILE A 282 -5.05 -0.88 -8.42
N THR A 283 -6.34 -0.64 -8.56
CA THR A 283 -7.35 -1.68 -8.80
C THR A 283 -7.97 -1.49 -10.17
N LEU A 284 -7.78 -2.49 -11.02
CA LEU A 284 -8.28 -2.54 -12.39
C LEU A 284 -9.45 -3.53 -12.44
N SER A 285 -10.62 -3.08 -12.88
CA SER A 285 -11.79 -3.93 -13.10
C SER A 285 -11.95 -4.25 -14.59
N TYR A 286 -12.30 -5.49 -14.90
CA TYR A 286 -12.35 -6.03 -16.27
C TYR A 286 -13.46 -7.09 -16.42
N GLY A 287 -13.70 -7.50 -17.67
CA GLY A 287 -14.78 -8.42 -18.05
C GLY A 287 -16.06 -7.68 -18.47
N PRO A 288 -17.07 -8.40 -19.00
CA PRO A 288 -18.27 -7.79 -19.59
C PRO A 288 -19.04 -6.88 -18.63
N SER A 289 -19.10 -7.24 -17.35
CA SER A 289 -19.77 -6.48 -16.28
C SER A 289 -18.81 -5.67 -15.40
N TYR A 290 -17.50 -5.72 -15.65
CA TYR A 290 -16.44 -5.15 -14.79
C TYR A 290 -16.48 -5.63 -13.32
N ASP A 291 -17.03 -6.82 -13.07
CA ASP A 291 -17.12 -7.40 -11.73
C ASP A 291 -15.78 -7.98 -11.26
N ALA A 292 -15.02 -8.58 -12.18
CA ALA A 292 -13.69 -9.11 -11.89
C ALA A 292 -12.69 -7.96 -11.78
N TYR A 293 -11.79 -8.03 -10.80
CA TYR A 293 -10.76 -7.03 -10.61
C TYR A 293 -9.42 -7.62 -10.19
N VAL A 294 -8.36 -6.88 -10.48
CA VAL A 294 -7.00 -7.14 -10.02
C VAL A 294 -6.48 -5.93 -9.25
N ILE A 295 -5.82 -6.18 -8.13
CA ILE A 295 -5.16 -5.18 -7.30
C ILE A 295 -3.66 -5.37 -7.48
N VAL A 296 -2.98 -4.32 -7.92
CA VAL A 296 -1.52 -4.29 -8.09
C VAL A 296 -0.90 -3.47 -6.96
N LYS A 297 0.10 -4.05 -6.29
CA LYS A 297 0.84 -3.42 -5.19
C LYS A 297 2.34 -3.72 -5.32
N TYR A 298 3.19 -2.79 -4.92
CA TYR A 298 4.63 -3.04 -4.85
C TYR A 298 5.04 -3.52 -3.46
N ASN A 299 5.70 -4.68 -3.39
CA ASN A 299 6.28 -5.20 -2.15
C ASN A 299 7.77 -4.91 -2.12
N VAL A 300 8.19 -4.11 -1.14
CA VAL A 300 9.57 -3.64 -0.98
C VAL A 300 10.50 -4.76 -0.52
N GLU A 301 10.05 -5.62 0.39
CA GLU A 301 10.85 -6.74 0.92
C GLU A 301 11.24 -7.72 -0.19
N LYS A 302 10.26 -8.04 -1.06
CA LYS A 302 10.45 -8.94 -2.20
C LYS A 302 10.97 -8.23 -3.45
N LYS A 303 11.10 -6.89 -3.42
CA LYS A 303 11.44 -6.02 -4.55
C LYS A 303 10.65 -6.33 -5.83
N LYS A 304 9.37 -6.64 -5.67
CA LYS A 304 8.51 -7.07 -6.79
C LYS A 304 7.07 -6.59 -6.63
N PHE A 305 6.39 -6.41 -7.74
CA PHE A 305 4.95 -6.23 -7.78
C PHE A 305 4.21 -7.54 -7.51
N ILE A 306 3.11 -7.44 -6.78
CA ILE A 306 2.21 -8.54 -6.40
C ILE A 306 0.82 -8.24 -6.95
N LEU A 307 0.14 -9.29 -7.42
CA LEU A 307 -1.19 -9.24 -8.00
C LEU A 307 -2.18 -10.00 -7.13
N ASN A 308 -3.22 -9.31 -6.67
CA ASN A 308 -4.32 -9.94 -5.95
C ASN A 308 -5.60 -9.85 -6.79
N PHE A 309 -6.20 -11.01 -7.06
CA PHE A 309 -7.42 -11.10 -7.86
C PHE A 309 -8.65 -11.20 -6.96
N GLY A 310 -9.72 -10.52 -7.35
CA GLY A 310 -11.01 -10.61 -6.68
C GLY A 310 -12.16 -10.41 -7.65
N MET A 311 -13.39 -10.59 -7.16
CA MET A 311 -14.60 -10.40 -7.94
C MET A 311 -15.66 -9.71 -7.07
N THR A 312 -16.39 -8.78 -7.68
CA THR A 312 -17.49 -8.06 -7.04
C THR A 312 -18.76 -8.87 -7.26
N GLY A 313 -19.33 -9.44 -6.20
CA GLY A 313 -20.56 -10.22 -6.29
C GLY A 313 -21.02 -10.70 -4.93
N THR A 314 -22.34 -10.77 -4.74
CA THR A 314 -22.96 -11.28 -3.51
C THR A 314 -22.94 -12.81 -3.53
N GLY A 315 -21.83 -13.41 -3.10
CA GLY A 315 -21.71 -14.85 -2.91
C GLY A 315 -20.31 -15.26 -2.44
N VAL A 316 -20.24 -16.17 -1.47
CA VAL A 316 -19.00 -16.65 -0.83
C VAL A 316 -18.09 -17.46 -1.78
N TRP A 317 -18.52 -17.70 -3.02
CA TRP A 317 -17.85 -18.58 -4.00
C TRP A 317 -17.43 -17.91 -5.31
N ALA A 318 -17.50 -16.58 -5.39
CA ALA A 318 -17.08 -15.84 -6.58
C ALA A 318 -15.54 -15.66 -6.61
N THR A 319 -14.79 -16.73 -6.88
CA THR A 319 -13.35 -16.63 -7.10
C THR A 319 -13.05 -16.15 -8.52
N ASN A 320 -12.08 -15.26 -8.65
CA ASN A 320 -11.68 -14.77 -9.96
C ASN A 320 -10.88 -15.86 -10.70
N ALA A 321 -11.32 -16.25 -11.90
CA ALA A 321 -10.69 -17.31 -12.69
C ALA A 321 -9.21 -17.02 -13.03
N HIS A 322 -8.80 -15.76 -13.08
CA HIS A 322 -7.39 -15.37 -13.30
C HIS A 322 -6.46 -15.67 -12.12
N THR A 323 -7.00 -16.06 -10.96
CA THR A 323 -6.18 -16.56 -9.84
C THR A 323 -5.31 -17.73 -10.28
N LEU A 324 -5.81 -18.55 -11.23
CA LEU A 324 -5.05 -19.64 -11.85
C LEU A 324 -3.76 -19.16 -12.54
N LEU A 325 -3.80 -18.00 -13.20
CA LEU A 325 -2.66 -17.41 -13.92
C LEU A 325 -1.82 -16.46 -13.06
N GLY A 326 -2.16 -16.30 -11.78
CA GLY A 326 -1.59 -15.27 -10.92
C GLY A 326 -0.07 -15.24 -10.90
N PRO A 327 0.63 -16.38 -10.65
CA PRO A 327 2.09 -16.41 -10.62
C PRO A 327 2.72 -15.99 -11.96
N GLN A 328 2.17 -16.44 -13.08
CA GLN A 328 2.68 -16.13 -14.41
C GLN A 328 2.46 -14.65 -14.78
N LEU A 329 1.31 -14.08 -14.38
CA LEU A 329 1.03 -12.65 -14.57
C LEU A 329 1.90 -11.77 -13.67
N GLU A 330 2.20 -12.19 -12.44
CA GLU A 330 3.16 -11.51 -11.57
C GLU A 330 4.56 -11.51 -12.17
N GLU A 331 5.02 -12.65 -12.71
CA GLU A 331 6.31 -12.74 -13.37
C GLU A 331 6.38 -11.82 -14.59
N LEU A 332 5.36 -11.84 -15.44
CA LEU A 332 5.24 -10.93 -16.59
C LEU A 332 5.30 -9.46 -16.15
N LEU A 333 4.61 -9.11 -15.06
CA LEU A 333 4.61 -7.75 -14.53
C LEU A 333 6.01 -7.25 -14.17
N ASN A 334 6.79 -8.13 -13.53
CA ASN A 334 8.12 -7.79 -13.03
C ASN A 334 9.21 -7.88 -14.12
N MET A 335 8.98 -8.65 -15.19
CA MET A 335 9.92 -8.81 -16.30
C MET A 335 9.83 -7.69 -17.34
N HIS A 336 8.63 -7.24 -17.67
CA HIS A 336 8.40 -6.30 -18.78
C HIS A 336 8.44 -4.81 -18.39
N GLY A 337 8.92 -4.49 -17.18
CA GLY A 337 9.20 -3.12 -16.74
C GLY A 337 7.99 -2.18 -16.85
N GLU A 338 8.14 -1.10 -17.62
CA GLU A 338 7.22 0.05 -17.65
C GLU A 338 5.89 -0.18 -18.39
N THR A 339 5.84 -1.03 -19.43
CA THR A 339 4.62 -1.29 -20.24
C THR A 339 3.81 -2.49 -19.74
N SER A 340 4.27 -3.10 -18.66
CA SER A 340 3.75 -4.36 -18.14
C SER A 340 2.27 -4.28 -17.73
N LEU A 341 1.83 -3.16 -17.14
CA LEU A 341 0.43 -2.98 -16.75
C LEU A 341 -0.53 -2.90 -17.94
N VAL A 342 -0.08 -2.34 -19.06
CA VAL A 342 -0.86 -2.29 -20.31
C VAL A 342 -1.01 -3.70 -20.89
N GLN A 343 0.09 -4.45 -20.95
CA GLN A 343 0.07 -5.84 -21.43
C GLN A 343 -0.86 -6.73 -20.59
N ILE A 344 -0.79 -6.60 -19.26
CA ILE A 344 -1.68 -7.33 -18.35
C ILE A 344 -3.13 -6.96 -18.61
N SER A 345 -3.45 -5.69 -18.80
CA SER A 345 -4.83 -5.25 -19.08
C SER A 345 -5.43 -5.92 -20.32
N PHE A 346 -4.63 -6.05 -21.38
CA PHE A 346 -5.00 -6.79 -22.59
C PHE A 346 -5.12 -8.30 -22.33
N LEU A 347 -4.16 -8.91 -21.64
CA LEU A 347 -4.20 -10.34 -21.32
C LEU A 347 -5.43 -10.71 -20.48
N LEU A 348 -5.77 -9.90 -19.48
CA LEU A 348 -6.97 -10.08 -18.66
C LEU A 348 -8.26 -10.05 -19.47
N HIS A 349 -8.28 -9.31 -20.58
CA HIS A 349 -9.43 -9.28 -21.48
C HIS A 349 -9.52 -10.53 -22.34
N TYR A 350 -8.42 -10.87 -23.03
CA TYR A 350 -8.41 -11.98 -23.98
C TYR A 350 -8.59 -13.33 -23.27
N THR A 351 -8.05 -13.47 -22.06
CA THR A 351 -8.11 -14.72 -21.29
C THR A 351 -9.37 -14.84 -20.43
N TYR A 352 -10.21 -13.79 -20.33
CA TYR A 352 -11.39 -13.77 -19.48
C TYR A 352 -12.38 -14.90 -19.75
N HIS A 353 -12.88 -15.00 -20.98
CA HIS A 353 -13.90 -15.99 -21.34
C HIS A 353 -13.36 -17.42 -21.32
N PRO A 354 -12.18 -17.73 -21.87
CA PRO A 354 -11.58 -19.06 -21.76
C PRO A 354 -11.40 -19.51 -20.31
N LEU A 355 -10.87 -18.65 -19.42
CA LEU A 355 -10.66 -18.99 -18.02
C LEU A 355 -11.97 -19.19 -17.26
N LEU A 356 -12.99 -18.38 -17.55
CA LEU A 356 -14.32 -18.54 -16.97
C LEU A 356 -14.99 -19.86 -17.41
N ALA A 357 -14.70 -20.33 -18.63
CA ALA A 357 -15.15 -21.65 -19.07
C ALA A 357 -14.41 -22.77 -18.32
N LEU A 358 -13.08 -22.63 -18.15
CA LEU A 358 -12.27 -23.60 -17.41
C LEU A 358 -12.62 -23.68 -15.93
N SER A 359 -13.01 -22.57 -15.30
CA SER A 359 -13.42 -22.57 -13.88
C SER A 359 -14.72 -23.34 -13.63
N LYS A 360 -15.48 -23.68 -14.67
CA LYS A 360 -16.69 -24.51 -14.58
C LYS A 360 -16.40 -26.01 -14.61
N LEU A 361 -15.15 -26.43 -14.78
CA LEU A 361 -14.76 -27.84 -14.69
C LEU A 361 -14.91 -28.31 -13.24
N GLN A 362 -16.08 -28.87 -12.90
CA GLN A 362 -16.37 -29.36 -11.56
C GLN A 362 -15.71 -30.72 -11.29
N PRO A 363 -15.19 -30.96 -10.07
CA PRO A 363 -14.85 -32.32 -9.66
C PRO A 363 -16.11 -33.18 -9.64
N THR A 364 -16.03 -34.38 -10.21
CA THR A 364 -17.18 -35.30 -10.24
C THR A 364 -17.18 -36.16 -8.98
N LEU A 365 -18.28 -36.11 -8.24
CA LEU A 365 -18.52 -36.99 -7.11
C LEU A 365 -18.79 -38.41 -7.62
N HIS A 366 -17.97 -39.38 -7.21
CA HIS A 366 -18.27 -40.79 -7.48
C HIS A 366 -18.90 -41.41 -6.22
N PRO A 367 -19.94 -42.25 -6.36
CA PRO A 367 -20.42 -43.08 -5.26
C PRO A 367 -19.29 -44.01 -4.80
N GLY A 368 -19.00 -44.04 -3.50
CA GLY A 368 -18.12 -45.06 -2.94
C GLY A 368 -18.73 -46.45 -3.15
N ALA A 369 -17.94 -47.40 -3.65
CA ALA A 369 -18.40 -48.76 -3.93
C ALA A 369 -18.68 -49.60 -2.66
N ILE A 370 -18.20 -49.15 -1.50
CA ILE A 370 -18.26 -49.91 -0.23
C ILE A 370 -19.00 -49.11 0.85
N ASP A 371 -18.77 -47.80 0.94
CA ASP A 371 -19.55 -46.87 1.76
C ASP A 371 -20.28 -45.88 0.86
N LYS A 372 -21.58 -45.69 1.07
CA LYS A 372 -22.45 -44.73 0.34
C LYS A 372 -22.04 -43.25 0.52
N CYS A 373 -20.84 -42.99 1.06
CA CYS A 373 -20.24 -41.67 1.11
C CYS A 373 -19.68 -41.29 -0.26
N HIS A 374 -20.22 -40.21 -0.83
CA HIS A 374 -19.70 -39.61 -2.06
C HIS A 374 -18.34 -38.97 -1.78
N HIS A 375 -17.27 -39.56 -2.32
CA HIS A 375 -15.96 -38.92 -2.28
C HIS A 375 -15.78 -38.10 -3.57
N PRO A 376 -15.42 -36.80 -3.46
CA PRO A 376 -15.05 -36.03 -4.64
C PRO A 376 -13.78 -36.60 -5.25
N ILE A 377 -13.87 -37.07 -6.49
CA ILE A 377 -12.70 -37.48 -7.25
C ILE A 377 -12.35 -36.32 -8.18
N GLN A 378 -11.13 -35.80 -8.02
CA GLN A 378 -10.61 -34.79 -8.92
C GLN A 378 -10.35 -35.41 -10.29
N ILE A 379 -11.29 -35.21 -11.21
CA ILE A 379 -11.19 -35.68 -12.58
C ILE A 379 -10.27 -34.77 -13.40
N PHE A 380 -10.41 -33.46 -13.21
CA PHE A 380 -9.69 -32.46 -13.97
C PHE A 380 -8.70 -31.72 -13.07
N THR A 381 -7.48 -31.55 -13.56
CA THR A 381 -6.47 -30.68 -12.96
C THR A 381 -6.05 -29.67 -14.02
N VAL A 382 -6.17 -28.39 -13.72
CA VAL A 382 -5.84 -27.30 -14.64
C VAL A 382 -4.59 -26.59 -14.12
N ILE A 383 -3.54 -26.51 -14.93
CA ILE A 383 -2.25 -25.90 -14.56
C ILE A 383 -1.87 -24.84 -15.59
N ALA A 384 -1.64 -23.62 -15.12
CA ALA A 384 -1.10 -22.54 -15.93
C ALA A 384 0.37 -22.82 -16.27
N SER A 385 0.70 -22.84 -17.56
CA SER A 385 2.08 -22.99 -18.04
C SER A 385 2.70 -21.66 -18.47
N SER A 386 1.87 -20.72 -18.93
CA SER A 386 2.24 -19.34 -19.23
C SER A 386 1.03 -18.41 -19.04
N PRO A 387 1.16 -17.08 -19.16
CA PRO A 387 0.03 -16.15 -19.12
C PRO A 387 -1.04 -16.38 -20.19
N THR A 388 -0.73 -17.16 -21.23
CA THR A 388 -1.62 -17.47 -22.36
C THR A 388 -1.81 -18.96 -22.58
N ARG A 389 -1.16 -19.84 -21.81
CA ARG A 389 -1.19 -21.30 -22.01
C ARG A 389 -1.55 -22.04 -20.74
N VAL A 390 -2.48 -22.97 -20.86
CA VAL A 390 -2.94 -23.81 -19.76
C VAL A 390 -2.95 -25.27 -20.19
N ARG A 391 -2.62 -26.17 -19.27
CA ARG A 391 -2.72 -27.62 -19.45
C ARG A 391 -3.83 -28.18 -18.60
N ILE A 392 -4.66 -29.02 -19.20
CA ILE A 392 -5.79 -29.69 -18.58
C ILE A 392 -5.47 -31.18 -18.54
N PHE A 393 -5.34 -31.72 -17.34
CA PHE A 393 -5.12 -33.14 -17.12
C PHE A 393 -6.45 -33.79 -16.78
N TYR A 394 -6.81 -34.84 -17.52
CA TYR A 394 -7.96 -35.68 -17.23
C TYR A 394 -7.48 -37.01 -16.64
N ARG A 395 -7.87 -37.27 -15.38
CA ARG A 395 -7.49 -38.45 -14.57
C ARG A 395 -5.98 -38.71 -14.52
N ASN A 396 -5.15 -37.67 -14.72
CA ASN A 396 -3.69 -37.75 -14.86
C ASN A 396 -3.20 -38.69 -15.98
N ILE A 397 -4.05 -39.01 -16.97
CA ILE A 397 -3.73 -39.93 -18.08
C ILE A 397 -3.73 -39.20 -19.42
N TYR A 398 -4.61 -38.21 -19.59
CA TYR A 398 -4.72 -37.42 -20.81
C TYR A 398 -4.38 -35.97 -20.51
N CYS A 399 -3.63 -35.35 -21.41
CA CYS A 399 -3.22 -33.96 -21.30
C CYS A 399 -3.75 -33.18 -22.51
N LEU A 400 -4.41 -32.05 -22.25
CA LEU A 400 -4.90 -31.12 -23.24
C LEU A 400 -4.17 -29.78 -23.04
N GLU A 401 -3.48 -29.30 -24.06
CA GLU A 401 -2.86 -27.98 -24.04
C GLU A 401 -3.81 -26.98 -24.72
N VAL A 402 -4.09 -25.89 -24.03
CA VAL A 402 -4.97 -24.81 -24.49
C VAL A 402 -4.20 -23.50 -24.49
N ASP A 403 -4.06 -22.93 -25.69
CA ASP A 403 -3.47 -21.61 -25.92
C ASP A 403 -4.58 -20.59 -26.14
N PHE A 404 -4.57 -19.54 -25.33
CA PHE A 404 -5.46 -18.39 -25.43
C PHE A 404 -4.95 -17.43 -26.50
N LEU A 405 -5.79 -17.17 -27.49
CA LEU A 405 -5.50 -16.28 -28.60
C LEU A 405 -6.32 -14.98 -28.47
N PRO A 406 -5.90 -13.90 -29.15
CA PRO A 406 -6.70 -12.68 -29.27
C PRO A 406 -8.10 -12.97 -29.86
N ASN A 407 -9.01 -12.01 -29.71
CA ASN A 407 -10.39 -12.07 -30.23
C ASN A 407 -11.25 -13.22 -29.67
N GLY A 408 -10.87 -13.79 -28.52
CA GLY A 408 -11.65 -14.84 -27.85
C GLY A 408 -11.47 -16.24 -28.48
N LEU A 409 -10.48 -16.41 -29.36
CA LEU A 409 -10.12 -17.69 -29.94
C LEU A 409 -9.25 -18.50 -28.98
N VAL A 410 -9.28 -19.83 -29.14
CA VAL A 410 -8.39 -20.75 -28.42
C VAL A 410 -7.82 -21.77 -29.39
N SER A 411 -6.52 -22.05 -29.27
CA SER A 411 -5.89 -23.18 -29.94
C SER A 411 -5.81 -24.35 -28.98
N ILE A 412 -6.23 -25.53 -29.43
CA ILE A 412 -6.31 -26.72 -28.61
C ILE A 412 -5.47 -27.82 -29.25
N ARG A 413 -4.55 -28.39 -28.47
CA ARG A 413 -3.65 -29.47 -28.91
C ARG A 413 -3.63 -30.62 -27.91
N ASP A 414 -3.42 -31.83 -28.42
CA ASP A 414 -3.11 -32.98 -27.58
C ASP A 414 -1.72 -32.80 -26.93
N GLY A 415 -1.71 -32.72 -25.60
CA GLY A 415 -0.50 -32.56 -24.79
C GLY A 415 0.30 -33.85 -24.63
N ALA A 416 -0.19 -34.99 -25.13
CA ALA A 416 0.59 -36.22 -25.19
C ALA A 416 1.73 -36.14 -26.21
N PHE A 417 1.68 -35.21 -27.17
CA PHE A 417 2.75 -35.00 -28.16
C PHE A 417 3.57 -33.75 -27.84
N SER A 418 4.89 -33.83 -28.05
CA SER A 418 5.78 -32.68 -27.88
C SER A 418 5.47 -31.58 -28.90
N SER A 419 5.58 -30.32 -28.48
CA SER A 419 5.46 -29.16 -29.38
C SER A 419 6.54 -29.15 -30.47
N PHE A 420 7.68 -29.81 -30.23
CA PHE A 420 8.81 -29.88 -31.18
C PHE A 420 8.83 -31.19 -31.98
N GLN A 421 8.18 -32.25 -31.49
CA GLN A 421 8.21 -33.56 -32.12
C GLN A 421 6.86 -34.26 -31.98
N MET A 422 6.05 -34.18 -33.04
CA MET A 422 4.70 -34.76 -33.07
C MET A 422 4.67 -36.28 -33.29
N SER A 423 5.82 -36.90 -33.56
CA SER A 423 5.91 -38.32 -33.91
C SER A 423 6.01 -39.25 -32.71
N ARG A 424 6.40 -38.77 -31.53
CA ARG A 424 6.55 -39.58 -30.31
C ARG A 424 5.69 -39.00 -29.20
N ALA A 425 4.83 -39.84 -28.63
CA ALA A 425 4.07 -39.50 -27.44
C ALA A 425 5.00 -39.48 -26.21
N ILE A 426 4.75 -38.55 -25.29
CA ILE A 426 5.37 -38.51 -23.98
C ILE A 426 4.88 -39.73 -23.20
N GLU A 427 5.79 -40.51 -22.63
CA GLU A 427 5.51 -41.85 -22.05
C GLU A 427 4.47 -41.81 -20.91
N GLU A 428 4.27 -40.65 -20.29
CA GLU A 428 3.33 -40.46 -19.18
C GLU A 428 1.87 -40.22 -19.63
N PHE A 429 1.64 -39.82 -20.89
CA PHE A 429 0.30 -39.45 -21.37
C PHE A 429 -0.17 -40.32 -22.53
N THR A 430 -1.45 -40.69 -22.49
CA THR A 430 -2.10 -41.42 -23.59
C THR A 430 -2.64 -40.43 -24.63
N PRO A 431 -2.34 -40.62 -25.92
CA PRO A 431 -2.92 -39.80 -26.99
C PRO A 431 -4.46 -39.85 -27.02
N ILE A 432 -5.08 -38.70 -27.25
CA ILE A 432 -6.54 -38.56 -27.30
C ILE A 432 -7.03 -38.92 -28.70
N LYS A 433 -7.57 -40.15 -28.83
CA LYS A 433 -8.10 -40.65 -30.10
C LYS A 433 -9.26 -39.79 -30.59
N GLY A 434 -9.21 -39.37 -31.85
CA GLY A 434 -10.28 -38.61 -32.49
C GLY A 434 -10.33 -37.12 -32.15
N LEU A 435 -9.40 -36.59 -31.34
CA LEU A 435 -9.40 -35.17 -30.96
C LEU A 435 -9.39 -34.23 -32.17
N LYS A 436 -8.54 -34.49 -33.17
CA LYS A 436 -8.47 -33.67 -34.39
C LYS A 436 -9.79 -33.64 -35.17
N ALA A 437 -10.44 -34.80 -35.33
CA ALA A 437 -11.72 -34.93 -36.02
C ALA A 437 -12.89 -34.32 -35.23
N PHE A 438 -12.77 -34.24 -33.90
CA PHE A 438 -13.72 -33.54 -33.06
C PHE A 438 -13.54 -32.01 -33.19
N LEU A 439 -12.30 -31.51 -33.03
CA LEU A 439 -12.00 -30.09 -33.10
C LEU A 439 -12.30 -29.48 -34.46
N SER A 440 -12.12 -30.23 -35.57
CA SER A 440 -12.45 -29.75 -36.92
C SER A 440 -13.91 -29.35 -37.12
N LYS A 441 -14.83 -29.76 -36.22
CA LYS A 441 -16.24 -29.36 -36.25
C LYS A 441 -16.50 -27.98 -35.62
N TYR A 442 -15.53 -27.44 -34.89
CA TYR A 442 -15.64 -26.19 -34.12
C TYR A 442 -14.59 -25.15 -34.55
N VAL A 443 -13.94 -25.37 -35.70
CA VAL A 443 -12.97 -24.44 -36.26
C VAL A 443 -13.73 -23.24 -36.81
N ASP A 444 -13.31 -22.04 -36.39
CA ASP A 444 -13.76 -20.81 -37.02
C ASP A 444 -12.98 -20.61 -38.33
N GLU A 445 -13.65 -20.76 -39.47
CA GLU A 445 -13.04 -20.60 -40.79
C GLU A 445 -12.53 -19.17 -41.02
N SER A 446 -13.06 -18.17 -40.29
CA SER A 446 -12.58 -16.78 -40.36
C SER A 446 -11.22 -16.56 -39.69
N ALA A 447 -10.78 -17.50 -38.84
CA ALA A 447 -9.49 -17.44 -38.14
C ALA A 447 -8.32 -18.04 -38.93
N ILE A 448 -8.57 -18.63 -40.10
CA ILE A 448 -7.56 -19.27 -40.97
C ILE A 448 -7.03 -18.32 -42.05
N GLN A 449 -7.61 -17.11 -42.20
CA GLN A 449 -7.20 -16.12 -43.20
C GLN A 449 -6.00 -15.27 -42.77
#